data_AF-A0A0B1TXT9-F1
#
_entry.id   AF-A0A0B1TXT9-F1
#
_cell.length_a   1.000
_cell.length_b   1.000
_cell.length_c   1.000
_cell.angle_alpha   90.00
_cell.angle_beta   90.00
_cell.angle_gamma   90.00
#
_symmetry.space_group_name_H-M   'P 1'
#
loop_
_entity.id
_entity.type
_entity.pdbx_description
1 polymer ?
#
loop_
_entity_poly.entity_id
_entity_poly.type
_entity_poly.pdbx_seq_one_letter_code
_entity_poly.pdbx_strand_id
1 'polypeptide(L)' 'MTPIPSSAYPQKAKRPPYSVLDNSKLAAAIGRTPRAWGVTVREYVYEQEQASN' A
#
# COMPACT_ATOMS: atom_id res chain seq x y z
N MET A 1 2.02 9.08 17.35
CA MET A 1 1.02 8.32 16.58
C MET A 1 0.40 7.28 17.50
N THR A 2 -0.93 7.22 17.58
CA THR A 2 -1.64 6.28 18.48
C THR A 2 -2.37 5.23 17.63
N PRO A 3 -1.99 3.94 17.68
CA PRO A 3 -2.69 2.90 16.94
C PRO A 3 -4.10 2.68 17.51
N ILE A 4 -5.09 2.45 16.64
CA ILE A 4 -6.48 2.19 17.03
C ILE A 4 -7.01 0.93 16.34
N PRO A 5 -7.96 0.21 16.96
CA PRO A 5 -8.65 -0.89 16.29
C PRO A 5 -9.65 -0.37 15.26
N SER A 6 -9.99 -1.20 14.27
CA SER A 6 -11.01 -0.84 13.26
C SER A 6 -12.39 -0.55 13.86
N SER A 7 -12.70 -1.08 15.05
CA SER A 7 -13.95 -0.81 15.76
C SER A 7 -14.07 0.63 16.27
N ALA A 8 -12.94 1.34 16.45
CA ALA A 8 -12.95 2.74 16.86
C ALA A 8 -13.44 3.67 15.75
N TYR A 9 -13.47 3.20 14.50
CA TYR A 9 -14.02 3.94 13.36
C TYR A 9 -14.79 3.00 12.42
N PRO A 10 -16.06 2.67 12.74
CA PRO A 10 -16.82 1.64 12.05
C PRO A 10 -17.16 2.05 10.61
N GLN A 11 -17.25 1.06 9.73
CA GLN A 11 -17.57 1.27 8.32
C GLN A 11 -18.71 0.35 7.88
N LYS A 12 -19.48 0.80 6.87
CA LYS A 12 -20.58 0.03 6.29
C LYS A 12 -20.12 -1.30 5.68
N ALA A 13 -18.94 -1.31 5.05
CA ALA A 13 -18.35 -2.51 4.47
C ALA A 13 -17.43 -3.22 5.48
N LYS A 14 -17.55 -4.55 5.57
CA LYS A 14 -16.66 -5.37 6.39
C LYS A 14 -15.28 -5.45 5.76
N ARG A 15 -14.26 -4.95 6.46
CA ARG A 15 -12.87 -5.07 6.02
C ARG A 15 -12.24 -6.37 6.52
N PRO A 16 -11.48 -7.09 5.66
CA PRO A 16 -10.67 -8.20 6.13
C PRO A 16 -9.56 -7.67 7.06
N PRO A 17 -9.29 -8.35 8.19
CA PRO A 17 -8.21 -7.95 9.11
C PRO A 17 -6.81 -8.16 8.50
N TYR A 18 -6.70 -9.03 7.50
CA TYR A 18 -5.47 -9.33 6.79
C TYR A 18 -5.75 -9.50 5.30
N SER A 19 -5.06 -8.71 4.47
CA SER A 19 -5.26 -8.69 3.02
C SER A 19 -3.94 -8.63 2.23
N VAL A 20 -2.83 -9.04 2.86
CA VAL A 20 -1.53 -9.13 2.17
C VAL A 20 -1.59 -10.26 1.14
N LEU A 21 -1.14 -9.99 -0.07
CA LEU A 21 -1.12 -10.94 -1.18
C LEU A 21 0.30 -11.44 -1.42
N ASP A 22 0.44 -12.73 -1.74
CA ASP A 22 1.68 -13.28 -2.26
C ASP A 22 1.81 -12.97 -3.76
N ASN A 23 2.91 -12.32 -4.12
CA ASN A 23 3.21 -11.89 -5.48
C ASN A 23 4.25 -12.78 -6.18
N SER A 24 4.58 -13.96 -5.62
CA SER A 24 5.53 -14.91 -6.20
C SER A 24 5.23 -15.24 -7.67
N LYS A 25 3.97 -15.55 -8.01
CA LYS A 25 3.54 -15.82 -9.38
C LYS A 25 3.75 -14.63 -10.31
N LEU A 26 3.45 -13.42 -9.84
CA LEU A 26 3.66 -12.20 -10.62
C LEU A 26 5.16 -11.97 -10.84
N ALA A 27 5.96 -12.10 -9.79
CA ALA A 27 7.41 -11.91 -9.85
C ALA A 27 8.07 -12.88 -10.83
N ALA A 28 7.65 -14.15 -10.84
CA ALA A 28 8.09 -15.14 -11.80
C ALA A 28 7.71 -14.76 -13.24
N ALA A 29 6.49 -14.23 -13.45
CA ALA A 29 6.01 -13.85 -14.78
C ALA A 29 6.72 -12.62 -15.36
N ILE A 30 7.06 -11.61 -14.54
CA ILE A 30 7.68 -10.36 -15.00
C ILE A 30 9.20 -10.33 -14.81
N GLY A 31 9.79 -11.40 -14.25
CA GLY A 31 11.23 -11.53 -14.00
C GLY A 31 11.79 -10.63 -12.89
N ARG A 32 10.93 -10.00 -12.07
CA ARG A 32 11.34 -9.15 -10.96
C ARG A 32 10.30 -9.08 -9.85
N THR A 33 10.76 -8.93 -8.62
CA THR A 33 9.90 -8.68 -7.46
C THR A 33 9.33 -7.25 -7.50
N PRO A 34 8.04 -7.04 -7.20
CA PRO A 34 7.50 -5.69 -7.02
C PRO A 34 8.31 -4.89 -5.99
N ARG A 35 8.49 -3.59 -6.25
CA ARG A 35 9.23 -2.69 -5.36
C ARG A 35 8.50 -2.59 -4.01
N ALA A 36 9.26 -2.36 -2.94
CA ALA A 36 8.70 -2.12 -1.62
C ALA A 36 7.81 -0.85 -1.65
N TRP A 37 6.60 -0.95 -1.09
CA TRP A 37 5.58 0.11 -1.18
C TRP A 37 6.10 1.47 -0.71
N GLY A 38 6.91 1.49 0.36
CA GLY A 38 7.42 2.73 0.95
C GLY A 38 8.41 3.47 0.05
N VAL A 39 9.07 2.81 -0.90
CA VAL A 39 9.90 3.48 -1.91
C VAL A 39 9.00 4.16 -2.93
N THR A 40 8.04 3.42 -3.50
CA THR A 40 7.14 3.92 -4.54
C THR A 40 6.22 5.04 -4.05
N VAL A 41 5.71 4.97 -2.81
CA VAL A 41 4.91 6.06 -2.24
C VAL A 41 5.74 7.34 -2.07
N ARG A 42 7.00 7.23 -1.65
CA ARG A 42 7.88 8.39 -1.50
C ARG A 42 8.16 9.07 -2.85
N GLU A 43 8.51 8.28 -3.86
CA GLU A 43 8.71 8.79 -5.23
C GLU A 43 7.44 9.47 -5.75
N TYR A 44 6.28 8.80 -5.63
CA TYR A 44 5.00 9.34 -6.09
C TYR A 44 4.64 10.67 -5.42
N VAL A 45 4.74 10.74 -4.08
CA VAL A 45 4.45 11.98 -3.35
C VAL A 45 5.41 13.09 -3.77
N TYR A 46 6.71 12.80 -3.88
CA TYR A 46 7.70 13.78 -4.33
C TYR A 46 7.36 14.34 -5.72
N GLU A 47 6.99 13.48 -6.67
CA GLU A 47 6.55 13.90 -8.00
C GLU A 47 5.28 14.79 -7.96
N GLN A 48 4.30 14.46 -7.11
CA GLN A 48 3.08 15.25 -6.94
C GLN A 48 3.35 16.65 -6.36
N GLU A 49 4.23 16.74 -5.37
CA GLU A 49 4.63 18.03 -4.77
C GLU A 49 5.34 18.91 -5.80
N GLN A 50 6.24 18.34 -6.60
CA GLN A 50 6.97 19.07 -7.64
C GLN A 50 6.07 19.53 -8.79
N ALA A 51 5.00 18.80 -9.10
CA ALA A 51 4.03 19.17 -10.13
C ALA A 51 3.04 20.26 -9.67
N SER A 52 2.94 20.49 -8.36
CA SER A 52 2.03 21.46 -7.74
C SER A 52 2.68 22.83 -7.50
N ASN A 53 3.95 23.00 -7.90
CA ASN A 53 4.78 24.17 -7.70
C ASN A 53 5.30 24.73 -9.03
#